data_AF-A0A0R3SH49-F1
#
_entry.id   AF-A0A0R3SH49-F1
#
_cell.length_a   1.000
_cell.length_b   1.000
_cell.length_c   1.000
_cell.angle_alpha   90.00
_cell.angle_beta   90.00
_cell.angle_gamma   90.00
#
_symmetry.space_group_name_H-M   'P 1'
#
loop_
_entity.id
_entity.type
_entity.pdbx_description
1 polymer ?
#
loop_
_entity_poly.entity_id
_entity_poly.type
_entity_poly.pdbx_seq_one_letter_code
_entity_poly.pdbx_strand_id
1 'polypeptide(L)'
;MGQIAGPLERGKIYAGGSCATFTQLIGAKGKDVLYSGDHIFGDILKSKRQVGWKTFLVVPELLNEIYVWKKKNALFERLTELDNELADKYKDLNIASSSRPDVSQVQKEIRGVHEQG
;
A
#
# COMPACT_ATOMS: atom_id res chain seq x y z
N MET A 1 21.27 -20.05 21.31
CA MET A 1 19.83 -19.80 21.09
C MET A 1 19.23 -21.04 20.46
N GLY A 2 18.14 -21.57 21.03
CA GLY A 2 17.69 -22.94 20.85
C GLY A 2 17.33 -23.31 19.40
N GLN A 3 17.98 -24.34 18.89
CA GLN A 3 17.59 -25.00 17.65
C GLN A 3 16.30 -25.79 17.92
N ILE A 4 15.26 -25.56 17.12
CA ILE A 4 14.04 -26.38 17.19
C ILE A 4 14.39 -27.74 16.57
N ALA A 5 14.79 -28.69 17.41
CA ALA A 5 15.10 -30.06 17.01
C ALA A 5 13.86 -30.94 17.21
N GLY A 6 13.03 -31.07 16.17
CA GLY A 6 11.90 -32.01 16.15
C GLY A 6 10.68 -31.54 15.37
N PRO A 7 9.73 -32.44 15.07
CA PRO A 7 8.47 -32.10 14.39
C PRO A 7 7.58 -31.18 15.25
N LEU A 8 6.55 -30.60 14.62
CA LEU A 8 5.54 -29.82 15.32
C LEU A 8 4.76 -30.71 16.30
N GLU A 9 4.79 -30.39 17.59
CA GLU A 9 4.15 -31.14 18.66
C GLU A 9 2.93 -30.37 19.20
N ARG A 10 1.81 -31.07 19.40
CA ARG A 10 0.59 -30.47 19.96
C ARG A 10 0.84 -30.02 21.40
N GLY A 11 0.46 -28.78 21.71
CA GLY A 11 0.59 -28.19 23.05
C GLY A 11 1.94 -27.56 23.36
N LYS A 12 2.88 -27.58 22.41
CA LYS A 12 4.20 -26.97 22.57
C LYS A 12 4.20 -25.51 22.14
N ILE A 13 4.83 -24.66 22.94
CA ILE A 13 5.05 -23.25 22.62
C ILE A 13 6.44 -23.10 22.03
N TYR A 14 6.54 -22.44 20.88
CA TYR A 14 7.78 -22.17 20.19
C TYR A 14 8.10 -20.67 20.29
N ALA A 15 9.36 -20.32 20.52
CA ALA A 15 9.83 -18.94 20.62
C ALA A 15 11.11 -18.73 19.81
N GLY A 16 11.23 -17.58 19.14
CA GLY A 16 12.32 -17.28 18.22
C GLY A 16 12.19 -17.98 16.86
N GLY A 17 13.31 -18.26 16.21
CA GLY A 17 13.35 -18.92 14.89
C GLY A 17 13.14 -17.98 13.70
N SER A 18 12.75 -18.55 12.56
CA SER A 18 12.53 -17.81 11.30
C SER A 18 11.32 -18.35 10.52
N CYS A 19 10.75 -17.53 9.62
CA CYS A 19 9.67 -17.95 8.72
C CYS A 19 10.03 -19.20 7.91
N ALA A 20 11.29 -19.33 7.49
CA ALA A 20 11.78 -20.52 6.77
C ALA A 20 11.72 -21.78 7.64
N THR A 21 12.15 -21.68 8.91
CA THR A 21 12.09 -22.78 9.88
C THR A 21 10.64 -23.20 10.13
N PHE A 22 9.75 -22.23 10.32
CA PHE A 22 8.33 -22.50 10.53
C PHE A 22 7.69 -23.15 9.29
N THR A 23 8.02 -22.69 8.09
CA THR A 23 7.55 -23.29 6.82
C THR A 23 7.94 -24.77 6.72
N GLN A 24 9.17 -25.12 7.11
CA GLN A 24 9.62 -26.51 7.16
C GLN A 24 8.83 -27.34 8.19
N LEU A 25 8.57 -26.78 9.37
CA LEU A 25 7.84 -27.46 10.45
C LEU A 25 6.39 -27.77 10.10
N ILE A 26 5.69 -26.88 9.40
CA ILE A 26 4.30 -27.08 8.98
C ILE A 26 4.15 -27.92 7.71
N GLY A 27 5.26 -28.18 6.99
CA GLY A 27 5.26 -28.98 5.75
C GLY A 27 4.49 -28.37 4.58
N ALA A 28 4.12 -27.08 4.66
CA ALA A 28 3.32 -26.40 3.65
C ALA A 28 4.21 -25.60 2.68
N LYS A 29 3.82 -25.55 1.41
CA LYS A 29 4.49 -24.73 0.40
C LYS A 29 3.88 -23.33 0.39
N GLY A 30 4.64 -22.33 -0.04
CA GLY A 30 4.29 -20.94 0.24
C GLY A 30 2.87 -20.51 -0.20
N LYS A 31 2.42 -20.96 -1.37
CA LYS A 31 1.06 -20.65 -1.88
C LYS A 31 -0.10 -21.28 -1.08
N ASP A 32 0.20 -22.25 -0.24
CA ASP A 32 -0.75 -22.98 0.60
C ASP A 32 -0.91 -22.33 1.99
N VAL A 33 -0.11 -21.29 2.28
CA VAL A 33 -0.13 -20.56 3.55
C VAL A 33 -0.67 -19.14 3.33
N LEU A 34 -1.64 -18.75 4.16
CA LEU A 34 -2.13 -17.37 4.27
C LEU A 34 -1.69 -16.79 5.62
N TYR A 35 -0.83 -15.79 5.58
CA TYR A 35 -0.38 -15.08 6.77
C TYR A 35 -1.16 -13.77 6.93
N SER A 36 -1.72 -13.55 8.12
CA SER A 36 -2.53 -12.37 8.44
C SER A 36 -1.85 -11.56 9.53
N GLY A 37 -1.74 -10.24 9.33
CA GLY A 37 -1.15 -9.31 10.29
C GLY A 37 -1.43 -7.86 9.92
N ASP A 38 -1.01 -6.93 10.76
CA ASP A 38 -1.26 -5.49 10.64
C ASP A 38 0.03 -4.70 10.32
N HIS A 39 1.21 -5.31 10.46
CA HIS A 39 2.48 -4.65 10.16
C HIS A 39 2.94 -4.88 8.73
N ILE A 40 2.69 -3.93 7.82
CA ILE A 40 3.06 -4.05 6.39
C ILE A 40 4.51 -4.50 6.14
N PHE A 41 5.48 -4.02 6.93
CA PHE A 41 6.88 -4.41 6.79
C PHE A 41 7.21 -5.75 7.43
N GLY A 42 6.71 -5.99 8.64
CA GLY A 42 7.00 -7.20 9.41
C GLY A 42 6.30 -8.43 8.85
N ASP A 43 5.04 -8.26 8.49
CA ASP A 43 4.09 -9.33 8.22
C ASP A 43 3.94 -9.63 6.73
N ILE A 44 3.89 -8.60 5.90
CA ILE A 44 3.58 -8.76 4.47
C ILE A 44 4.86 -8.90 3.66
N LEU A 45 5.76 -7.92 3.77
CA LEU A 45 6.97 -7.86 2.94
C LEU A 45 7.95 -9.01 3.23
N LYS A 46 8.14 -9.38 4.49
CA LYS A 46 9.03 -10.50 4.86
C LYS A 46 8.46 -11.86 4.47
N SER A 47 7.19 -12.13 4.78
CA SER A 47 6.53 -13.40 4.46
C SER A 47 6.42 -13.63 2.94
N LYS A 48 6.15 -12.58 2.17
CA LYS A 48 6.10 -12.67 0.70
C LYS A 48 7.48 -12.89 0.08
N ARG A 49 8.51 -12.15 0.52
CA ARG A 49 9.87 -12.24 -0.05
C ARG A 49 10.63 -13.50 0.36
N GLN A 50 10.48 -13.96 1.60
CA GLN A 50 11.30 -15.07 2.12
C GLN A 50 10.71 -16.45 1.81
N VAL A 51 9.38 -16.58 1.86
CA VAL A 51 8.72 -17.90 1.81
C VAL A 51 7.55 -17.96 0.80
N GLY A 52 7.24 -16.84 0.13
CA GLY A 52 6.23 -16.80 -0.93
C GLY A 52 4.81 -17.04 -0.43
N TRP A 53 4.52 -16.66 0.83
CA TRP A 53 3.19 -16.83 1.41
C TRP A 53 2.17 -15.87 0.80
N LYS A 54 0.91 -16.30 0.74
CA LYS A 54 -0.20 -15.36 0.55
C LYS A 54 -0.31 -14.52 1.82
N THR A 55 -0.67 -13.25 1.65
CA THR A 55 -0.68 -12.28 2.75
C THR A 55 -2.04 -11.59 2.82
N PHE A 56 -2.58 -11.45 4.02
CA PHE A 56 -3.75 -10.64 4.34
C PHE A 56 -3.30 -9.52 5.27
N LEU A 57 -3.44 -8.27 4.84
CA LEU A 57 -3.11 -7.11 5.67
C LEU A 57 -4.38 -6.61 6.35
N VAL A 58 -4.37 -6.60 7.68
CA VAL A 58 -5.42 -6.00 8.50
C VAL A 58 -5.08 -4.51 8.65
N VAL A 59 -5.96 -3.63 8.19
CA VAL A 59 -5.80 -2.18 8.33
C VAL A 59 -7.04 -1.61 9.04
N PRO A 60 -7.02 -1.47 10.37
CA PRO A 60 -8.15 -0.94 11.14
C PRO A 60 -8.58 0.47 10.69
N GLU A 61 -7.62 1.30 10.31
CA GLU A 61 -7.83 2.69 9.90
C GLU A 61 -8.54 2.82 8.56
N LEU A 62 -8.47 1.78 7.71
CA LEU A 62 -9.05 1.79 6.36
C LEU A 62 -10.55 2.03 6.37
N LEU A 63 -11.27 1.56 7.40
CA LEU A 63 -12.71 1.79 7.50
C LEU A 63 -13.04 3.27 7.67
N ASN A 64 -12.26 3.99 8.48
CA ASN A 64 -12.40 5.43 8.65
C ASN A 64 -11.98 6.17 7.37
N GLU A 65 -10.90 5.73 6.72
CA GLU A 65 -10.44 6.31 5.45
C GLU A 65 -11.50 6.20 4.35
N ILE A 66 -12.15 5.04 4.19
CA ILE A 66 -13.25 4.85 3.24
C ILE A 66 -14.41 5.81 3.53
N TYR A 67 -14.74 6.04 4.80
CA TYR A 67 -15.81 6.96 5.17
C TYR A 67 -15.46 8.41 4.81
N VAL A 68 -14.24 8.85 5.14
CA VAL A 68 -13.75 10.19 4.80
C VAL A 68 -13.69 10.38 3.28
N TRP A 69 -13.18 9.39 2.56
CA TRP A 69 -13.11 9.40 1.09
C TRP A 69 -14.49 9.57 0.47
N LYS A 70 -15.49 8.79 0.91
CA LYS A 70 -16.87 8.94 0.45
C LYS A 70 -17.44 10.34 0.72
N LYS A 71 -17.17 10.90 1.89
CA LYS A 71 -17.65 12.24 2.27
C LYS A 71 -16.98 13.36 1.47
N LYS A 72 -15.70 13.19 1.13
CA LYS A 72 -14.87 14.17 0.41
C LYS A 72 -14.73 13.86 -1.09
N ASN A 73 -15.53 12.94 -1.65
CA ASN A 73 -15.39 12.52 -3.05
C ASN A 73 -15.44 13.70 -4.04
N ALA A 74 -16.26 14.72 -3.77
CA ALA A 74 -16.33 15.92 -4.60
C ALA A 74 -15.00 16.69 -4.68
N LEU A 75 -14.19 16.70 -3.61
CA LEU A 75 -12.86 17.31 -3.63
C LEU A 75 -11.88 16.49 -4.48
N PHE A 76 -11.99 15.16 -4.44
CA PHE A 76 -11.18 14.27 -5.28
C PHE A 76 -11.53 14.38 -6.77
N GLU A 77 -12.82 14.44 -7.11
CA GLU A 77 -13.27 14.70 -8.48
C GLU A 77 -12.75 16.05 -8.97
N ARG A 78 -12.89 17.12 -8.15
CA ARG A 78 -12.37 18.45 -8.51
C ARG A 78 -10.86 18.46 -8.71
N LEU A 79 -10.11 17.76 -7.86
CA LEU A 79 -8.65 17.64 -8.02
C LEU A 79 -8.30 16.91 -9.33
N THR A 80 -9.04 15.85 -9.67
CA THR A 80 -8.85 15.09 -10.90
C THR A 80 -9.16 15.94 -12.15
N GLU A 81 -10.20 16.77 -12.11
CA GLU A 81 -10.50 17.75 -13.17
C GLU A 81 -9.35 18.73 -13.37
N LEU A 82 -8.82 19.29 -12.28
CA LEU A 82 -7.71 20.26 -12.35
C LEU A 82 -6.42 19.62 -12.89
N ASP A 83 -6.14 18.37 -12.52
CA ASP A 83 -5.00 17.62 -13.07
C ASP A 83 -5.16 17.36 -14.57
N ASN A 84 -6.37 17.05 -15.03
CA ASN A 84 -6.66 16.92 -16.47
C ASN A 84 -6.53 18.26 -17.20
N GLU A 85 -7.01 19.37 -16.62
CA GLU A 85 -6.84 20.71 -17.20
C GLU A 85 -5.36 21.10 -17.32
N LEU A 86 -4.55 20.77 -16.30
CA LEU A 86 -3.10 20.91 -16.40
C LEU A 86 -2.55 20.09 -17.57
N ALA A 87 -2.87 18.80 -17.62
CA ALA A 87 -2.38 17.91 -18.67
C ALA A 87 -2.72 18.43 -20.08
N ASP A 88 -3.94 18.92 -20.29
CA ASP A 88 -4.37 19.51 -21.56
C ASP A 88 -3.62 20.81 -21.89
N LYS A 89 -3.42 21.71 -20.92
CA LYS A 89 -2.61 22.92 -21.11
C LYS A 89 -1.16 22.61 -21.49
N TYR A 90 -0.62 21.51 -21.00
CA TYR A 90 0.74 21.05 -21.34
C TYR A 90 0.81 20.25 -22.66
N LYS A 91 -0.32 19.81 -23.22
CA LYS A 91 -0.38 18.90 -24.38
C LYS A 91 0.08 19.55 -25.69
N ASP A 92 -0.11 20.86 -25.82
CA ASP A 92 0.22 21.63 -27.03
C ASP A 92 1.62 22.26 -27.00
N LEU A 93 2.41 22.00 -25.95
CA LEU A 93 3.81 22.42 -25.87
C LEU A 93 4.68 21.59 -26.80
N ASN A 94 4.83 22.05 -28.03
CA ASN A 94 5.87 21.58 -28.95
C ASN A 94 7.19 22.34 -28.70
N ILE A 95 8.33 21.75 -29.06
CA ILE A 95 9.68 22.36 -28.92
C ILE A 95 9.78 23.73 -29.64
N ALA A 96 8.87 24.01 -30.58
CA ALA A 96 8.78 25.25 -31.34
C ALA A 96 7.89 26.35 -30.70
N SER A 97 7.15 26.08 -29.61
CA SER A 97 6.30 27.09 -28.96
C SER A 97 7.13 27.94 -27.99
N SER A 98 7.26 29.25 -28.26
CA SER A 98 8.08 30.18 -27.47
C SER A 98 7.48 30.61 -26.12
N SER A 99 6.22 30.30 -25.83
CA SER A 99 5.55 30.71 -24.58
C SER A 99 5.05 29.52 -23.77
N ARG A 100 5.48 29.41 -22.52
CA ARG A 100 4.92 28.45 -21.55
C ARG A 100 3.45 28.78 -21.27
N PRO A 101 2.54 27.80 -21.22
CA PRO A 101 1.16 28.01 -20.81
C PRO A 101 1.10 28.50 -19.36
N ASP A 102 0.23 29.46 -19.10
CA ASP A 102 -0.01 29.94 -17.73
C ASP A 102 -0.92 28.97 -16.99
N VAL A 103 -0.35 28.31 -15.98
CA VAL A 103 -1.02 27.34 -15.11
C VAL A 103 -1.17 27.87 -13.68
N SER A 104 -0.83 29.14 -13.44
CA SER A 104 -0.79 29.74 -12.09
C SER A 104 -2.15 29.66 -11.39
N GLN A 105 -3.24 29.83 -12.14
CA GLN A 105 -4.61 29.73 -11.62
C GLN A 105 -4.95 28.28 -11.21
N VAL A 106 -4.64 27.31 -12.07
CA VAL A 106 -4.92 25.89 -11.80
C VAL A 106 -4.09 25.39 -10.61
N GLN A 107 -2.82 25.79 -10.53
CA GLN A 107 -1.96 25.48 -9.38
C GLN A 107 -2.48 26.10 -8.07
N LYS A 108 -3.05 27.31 -8.13
CA LYS A 108 -3.67 27.96 -6.96
C LYS A 108 -4.93 27.22 -6.51
N GLU A 109 -5.75 26.75 -7.46
CA GLU A 109 -6.96 25.98 -7.16
C GLU A 109 -6.62 24.60 -6.57
N ILE A 110 -5.61 23.89 -7.09
CA ILE A 110 -5.13 22.62 -6.53
C ILE A 110 -4.69 22.79 -5.08
N ARG A 111 -3.93 23.85 -4.77
CA ARG A 111 -3.54 24.18 -3.39
C ARG A 111 -4.75 24.46 -2.51
N GLY A 112 -5.73 25.21 -3.02
CA GLY A 112 -6.96 25.53 -2.28
C GLY A 112 -7.84 24.30 -2.01
N VAL A 113 -7.84 23.29 -2.89
CA VAL A 113 -8.52 22.00 -2.65
C VAL A 113 -7.78 21.18 -1.59
N HIS A 114 -6.44 21.19 -1.59
CA HIS A 114 -5.63 20.49 -0.59
C HIS A 114 -5.84 21.04 0.83
N GLU A 115 -6.03 22.35 0.97
CA GLU A 115 -6.30 23.01 2.26
C GLU A 115 -7.69 22.70 2.84
N GLN A 116 -8.61 22.09 2.07
CA GLN A 116 -9.94 21.66 2.51
C GLN A 116 -9.98 20.17 2.94
N GLY A 117 -8.88 19.44 2.69
CA GLY A 117 -8.66 18.04 3.08
C GLY A 117 -8.30 17.88 4.55
#